data_AF-A0A8B7PBU8-F1
#
_entry.id   AF-A0A8B7PBU8-F1
#
_cell.length_a   1.000
_cell.length_b   1.000
_cell.length_c   1.000
_cell.angle_alpha   90.00
_cell.angle_beta   90.00
_cell.angle_gamma   90.00
#
_symmetry.space_group_name_H-M   'P 1'
#
loop_
_entity.id
_entity.type
_entity.pdbx_description
1 polymer ?
#
loop_
_entity_poly.entity_id
_entity_poly.type
_entity_poly.pdbx_seq_one_letter_code
_entity_poly.pdbx_strand_id
1 'polypeptide(L)'
;MDAFRSFDRHWRPYFLNCGACDLNYEYIVKMETWSEDLRYLLPKFNMDEKNEVHENAKNSTDVSYRYIRALPKQLILKLYEIYKIDFEMFDYSLNQYMT
;
A
#
# COMPACT_ATOMS: atom_id res chain seq x y z
N MET A 1 15.10 -9.31 17.01
CA MET A 1 15.00 -7.86 16.77
C MET A 1 15.98 -7.36 15.71
N ASP A 2 17.14 -7.98 15.53
CA ASP A 2 18.13 -7.53 14.51
C ASP A 2 17.68 -7.68 13.06
N ALA A 3 16.88 -8.71 12.75
CA ALA A 3 16.33 -8.92 11.39
C ALA A 3 15.40 -7.78 10.91
N PHE A 4 14.80 -7.01 11.81
CA PHE A 4 13.92 -5.90 11.43
C PHE A 4 14.69 -4.61 11.10
N ARG A 5 15.94 -4.47 11.56
CA ARG A 5 16.82 -3.35 11.23
C ARG A 5 17.60 -3.54 9.93
N SER A 6 17.64 -4.77 9.39
CA SER A 6 18.34 -5.09 8.15
C SER A 6 17.52 -4.84 6.89
N PHE A 7 16.24 -4.50 7.01
CA PHE A 7 15.44 -4.11 5.85
C PHE A 7 15.87 -2.73 5.36
N ASP A 8 16.07 -2.60 4.06
CA ASP A 8 16.10 -1.29 3.42
C ASP A 8 14.81 -0.55 3.77
N ARG A 9 14.93 0.73 4.11
CA ARG A 9 13.80 1.56 4.55
C ARG A 9 12.68 1.66 3.52
N HIS A 10 12.96 1.49 2.23
CA HIS A 10 11.98 1.53 1.14
C HIS A 10 11.22 0.21 0.98
N TRP A 11 11.78 -0.91 1.45
CA TRP A 11 11.21 -2.26 1.34
C TRP A 11 10.82 -2.83 2.71
N ARG A 12 10.79 -1.99 3.74
CA ARG A 12 10.41 -2.41 5.08
C ARG A 12 8.89 -2.52 5.14
N PRO A 13 8.34 -3.63 5.68
CA PRO A 13 6.91 -3.74 5.98
C PRO A 13 6.39 -2.55 6.79
N TYR A 14 5.20 -2.08 6.46
CA TYR A 14 4.59 -0.89 7.06
C TYR A 14 4.27 -1.08 8.54
N PHE A 15 3.88 -2.27 8.98
CA PHE A 15 3.63 -2.58 10.39
C PHE A 15 4.88 -2.39 11.27
N LEU A 16 6.08 -2.35 10.67
CA LEU A 16 7.32 -2.06 11.37
C LEU A 16 7.66 -0.57 11.39
N ASN A 17 6.95 0.28 10.65
CA ASN A 17 7.14 1.73 10.66
C ASN A 17 6.47 2.34 11.89
N CYS A 18 7.09 3.37 12.45
CA CYS A 18 6.56 4.05 13.63
C CYS A 18 5.17 4.64 13.33
N GLY A 19 4.23 4.41 14.25
CA GLY A 19 2.91 5.04 14.23
C GLY A 19 1.85 4.31 13.41
N ALA A 20 2.20 3.30 12.61
CA ALA A 20 1.23 2.57 11.79
C ALA A 20 0.11 1.91 12.61
N CYS A 21 0.44 1.31 13.75
CA CYS A 21 -0.52 0.69 14.66
C CYS A 21 -0.75 1.48 15.96
N ASP A 22 0.14 2.42 16.26
CA ASP A 22 0.17 3.11 17.56
C ASP A 22 -0.55 4.47 17.55
N LEU A 23 -0.96 4.94 16.37
CA LEU A 23 -1.70 6.19 16.21
C LEU A 23 -3.18 5.90 15.91
N ASN A 24 -4.05 6.70 16.51
CA ASN A 24 -5.47 6.68 16.23
C ASN A 24 -5.77 7.54 15.01
N TYR A 25 -5.64 6.96 13.83
CA TYR A 25 -5.98 7.63 12.57
C TYR A 25 -7.49 7.87 12.48
N GLU A 26 -7.88 9.10 12.15
CA GLU A 26 -9.28 9.42 11.83
C GLU A 26 -9.65 8.92 10.41
N TYR A 27 -8.67 8.90 9.50
CA TYR A 27 -8.83 8.47 8.11
C TYR A 27 -7.62 7.66 7.65
N ILE A 28 -7.87 6.58 6.91
CA ILE A 28 -6.88 5.80 6.16
C ILE A 28 -7.35 5.79 4.70
N VAL A 29 -6.48 6.23 3.79
CA VAL A 29 -6.80 6.40 2.36
C VAL A 29 -5.99 5.42 1.52
N LYS A 30 -6.52 5.05 0.34
CA LYS A 30 -5.85 4.12 -0.58
C LYS A 30 -5.49 4.84 -1.89
N MET A 31 -4.38 4.43 -2.50
CA MET A 31 -3.96 5.00 -3.79
C MET A 31 -4.95 4.65 -4.90
N GLU A 32 -5.59 3.49 -4.78
CA GLU A 32 -6.62 2.98 -5.69
C GLU A 32 -7.89 3.84 -5.69
N THR A 33 -8.22 4.45 -4.54
CA THR A 33 -9.40 5.32 -4.34
C THR A 33 -9.04 6.78 -4.20
N TRP A 34 -7.81 7.18 -4.56
CA TRP A 34 -7.25 8.51 -4.31
C TRP A 34 -8.18 9.68 -4.66
N SER A 35 -8.76 9.67 -5.86
CA SER A 35 -9.66 10.74 -6.31
C SER A 35 -10.97 10.79 -5.53
N GLU A 36 -11.50 9.65 -5.09
CA GLU A 36 -12.71 9.59 -4.27
C GLU A 36 -12.43 10.04 -2.84
N ASP A 37 -11.33 9.54 -2.25
CA ASP A 37 -10.88 9.88 -0.90
C ASP A 37 -10.63 11.39 -0.78
N LEU A 38 -9.92 12.00 -1.75
CA LEU A 38 -9.67 13.45 -1.72
C LEU A 38 -10.96 14.26 -1.87
N ARG A 39 -11.88 13.86 -2.74
CA ARG A 39 -13.18 14.54 -2.91
C ARG A 39 -13.98 14.53 -1.61
N TYR A 40 -13.87 13.48 -0.81
CA TYR A 40 -14.53 13.36 0.49
C TYR A 40 -13.80 14.16 1.59
N LEU A 41 -12.47 14.13 1.61
CA LEU A 41 -11.68 14.67 2.72
C LEU A 41 -11.38 16.17 2.60
N LEU A 42 -11.01 16.66 1.43
CA LEU A 42 -10.55 18.05 1.27
C LEU A 42 -11.56 19.10 1.77
N PRO A 43 -12.87 18.98 1.48
CA PRO A 43 -13.86 19.94 1.98
C PRO A 43 -13.93 20.03 3.51
N LYS A 44 -13.64 18.94 4.23
CA LYS A 44 -13.64 18.91 5.71
C LYS A 44 -12.52 19.76 6.31
N PHE A 45 -11.46 20.02 5.53
CA PHE A 45 -10.31 20.83 5.93
C PHE A 45 -10.34 22.24 5.31
N ASN A 46 -11.47 22.66 4.72
CA ASN A 46 -11.59 23.90 3.94
C ASN A 46 -10.53 24.00 2.83
N MET A 47 -10.21 22.86 2.22
CA MET A 47 -9.33 22.77 1.08
C MET A 47 -10.14 22.41 -0.17
N ASP A 48 -9.79 23.05 -1.28
CA ASP A 48 -10.32 22.69 -2.58
C ASP A 48 -9.33 21.78 -3.30
N GLU A 49 -9.87 20.86 -4.13
CA GLU A 49 -9.06 20.02 -5.00
C GLU A 49 -8.38 20.89 -6.07
N LYS A 50 -7.15 21.32 -5.79
CA LYS A 50 -6.33 22.06 -6.76
C LYS A 50 -5.66 21.09 -7.74
N ASN A 51 -6.46 20.55 -8.66
CA ASN A 51 -6.09 19.93 -9.93
C ASN A 51 -5.12 18.73 -9.97
N GLU A 52 -5.40 17.88 -10.96
CA GLU A 52 -4.59 16.80 -11.52
C GLU A 52 -4.29 15.67 -10.54
N VAL A 53 -5.23 14.73 -10.49
CA VAL A 53 -4.94 13.32 -10.20
C VAL A 53 -3.63 12.99 -10.92
N HIS A 54 -2.58 12.70 -10.17
CA HIS A 54 -1.36 12.16 -10.76
C HIS A 54 -1.76 10.90 -11.52
N GLU A 55 -1.90 10.97 -12.85
CA GLU A 55 -2.34 9.85 -13.71
C GLU A 55 -1.44 8.62 -13.50
N ASN A 56 -0.21 8.85 -13.03
CA ASN A 56 0.77 7.83 -12.65
C ASN A 56 0.26 6.86 -11.56
N ALA A 57 -0.66 7.26 -10.69
CA ALA A 57 -1.22 6.37 -9.67
C ALA A 57 -2.04 5.23 -10.29
N LYS A 58 -2.83 5.54 -11.33
CA LYS A 58 -3.73 4.57 -11.99
C LYS A 58 -3.00 3.48 -12.74
N ASN A 59 -1.83 3.79 -13.32
CA ASN A 59 -1.05 2.82 -14.09
C ASN A 59 -0.12 1.95 -13.21
N SER A 60 0.13 2.32 -11.96
CA SER A 60 1.10 1.63 -11.11
C SER A 60 0.67 0.22 -10.71
N THR A 61 -0.63 0.03 -10.43
CA THR A 61 -1.17 -1.23 -9.92
C THR A 61 -1.10 -2.34 -10.96
N ASP A 62 -1.54 -2.09 -12.19
CA ASP A 62 -1.48 -3.08 -13.28
C ASP A 62 -0.04 -3.49 -13.62
N VAL A 63 0.87 -2.52 -13.60
CA VAL A 63 2.29 -2.74 -13.83
C VAL A 63 2.88 -3.61 -12.71
N SER A 64 2.52 -3.35 -11.45
CA SER A 64 2.96 -4.15 -10.31
C SER A 64 2.49 -5.60 -10.41
N TYR A 65 1.22 -5.85 -10.76
CA TYR A 65 0.69 -7.19 -10.98
C TYR A 65 1.41 -7.90 -12.11
N ARG A 66 1.69 -7.20 -13.22
CA ARG A 66 2.41 -7.80 -14.36
C ARG A 66 3.79 -8.30 -13.96
N TYR A 67 4.57 -7.51 -13.22
CA TYR A 67 5.92 -7.91 -12.84
C TYR A 67 5.95 -8.96 -11.73
N ILE A 68 5.06 -8.87 -10.73
CA ILE A 68 5.01 -9.86 -9.65
C ILE A 68 4.56 -11.23 -10.17
N ARG A 69 3.60 -11.28 -11.10
CA ARG A 69 3.13 -12.54 -11.70
C ARG A 69 4.18 -13.24 -12.55
N ALA A 70 5.20 -12.52 -13.03
CA ALA A 70 6.31 -13.12 -13.75
C ALA A 70 7.29 -13.87 -12.84
N LEU A 71 7.19 -13.71 -11.51
CA LEU A 71 8.05 -14.39 -10.55
C LEU A 71 7.61 -15.85 -10.32
N PRO A 72 8.53 -16.74 -9.92
CA PRO A 72 8.15 -18.08 -9.47
C PRO A 72 7.17 -18.01 -8.30
N LYS A 73 6.10 -18.84 -8.32
CA LYS A 73 5.08 -18.87 -7.26
C LYS A 73 5.65 -18.99 -5.85
N GLN A 74 6.70 -19.79 -5.68
CA GLN A 74 7.38 -19.97 -4.39
C GLN A 74 8.01 -18.65 -3.90
N LEU A 75 8.50 -17.79 -4.80
CA LEU A 75 9.03 -16.49 -4.45
C LEU A 75 7.92 -15.52 -4.06
N ILE A 76 6.78 -15.53 -4.77
CA ILE A 76 5.61 -14.72 -4.42
C ILE A 76 5.11 -15.09 -3.02
N LEU A 77 5.03 -16.38 -2.68
CA LEU A 77 4.65 -16.84 -1.35
C LEU A 77 5.62 -16.38 -0.25
N LYS A 78 6.93 -16.44 -0.50
CA LYS A 78 7.95 -15.91 0.43
C LYS A 78 7.84 -14.40 0.62
N LEU A 79 7.55 -13.65 -0.45
CA LEU A 79 7.30 -12.21 -0.36
C LEU A 79 6.04 -11.95 0.47
N TYR A 80 4.96 -12.70 0.22
CA TYR A 80 3.74 -12.59 1.00
C TYR A 80 3.98 -12.85 2.48
N GLU A 81 4.79 -13.84 2.87
CA GLU A 81 5.13 -14.10 4.27
C GLU A 81 5.79 -12.89 4.95
N ILE A 82 6.63 -12.13 4.24
CA ILE A 82 7.27 -10.91 4.75
C ILE A 82 6.25 -9.79 4.99
N TYR A 83 5.29 -9.61 4.08
CA TYR A 83 4.31 -8.51 4.10
C TYR A 83 2.93 -8.93 4.61
N LYS A 84 2.77 -10.14 5.16
CA LYS A 84 1.47 -10.71 5.51
C LYS A 84 0.64 -9.79 6.42
N ILE A 85 1.28 -9.21 7.44
CA ILE A 85 0.63 -8.29 8.37
C ILE A 85 0.14 -7.02 7.65
N ASP A 86 0.92 -6.50 6.70
CA ASP A 86 0.49 -5.32 5.93
C ASP A 86 -0.72 -5.64 5.03
N PHE A 87 -0.73 -6.83 4.42
CA PHE A 87 -1.88 -7.30 3.64
C PHE A 87 -3.15 -7.37 4.50
N GLU A 88 -3.04 -7.93 5.71
CA GLU A 88 -4.17 -8.02 6.65
C GLU A 88 -4.60 -6.65 7.17
N MET A 89 -3.64 -5.79 7.51
CA MET A 89 -3.89 -4.45 8.07
C MET A 89 -4.59 -3.51 7.08
N PHE A 90 -4.27 -3.62 5.79
CA PHE A 90 -4.79 -2.73 4.75
C PHE A 90 -5.80 -3.40 3.81
N ASP A 91 -6.25 -4.61 4.13
CA ASP A 91 -7.25 -5.36 3.35
C ASP A 91 -6.83 -5.57 1.88
N TYR A 92 -5.62 -6.09 1.69
CA TYR A 92 -5.12 -6.54 0.39
C TYR A 92 -5.18 -8.07 0.28
N SER A 93 -5.39 -8.59 -0.93
CA SER A 93 -5.48 -10.03 -1.19
C SER A 93 -4.31 -10.53 -2.03
N LEU A 94 -3.68 -11.62 -1.58
CA LEU A 94 -2.65 -12.32 -2.36
C LEU A 94 -3.18 -12.79 -3.73
N ASN A 95 -4.49 -13.05 -3.85
CA ASN A 95 -5.09 -13.56 -5.08
C ASN A 95 -4.82 -12.64 -6.28
N GLN A 96 -4.78 -11.33 -6.07
CA GLN A 96 -4.50 -10.35 -7.13
C GLN A 96 -3.10 -10.53 -7.76
N TYR A 97 -2.15 -11.09 -7.00
CA TYR A 97 -0.77 -11.34 -7.44
C TYR A 97 -0.53 -12.78 -7.93
N MET A 98 -1.51 -13.67 -7.76
CA MET A 98 -1.41 -15.10 -8.10
C MET A 98 -2.19 -15.50 -9.36
N THR A 99 -2.99 -14.59 -9.93
CA THR A 99 -3.93 -14.87 -11.03
C THR A 99 -3.35 -14.58 -12.41
#